data_AF-A0A317II50-F1
#
_entry.id   AF-A0A317II50-F1
#
_cell.length_a   1.000
_cell.length_b   1.000
_cell.length_c   1.000
_cell.angle_alpha   90.00
_cell.angle_beta   90.00
_cell.angle_gamma   90.00
#
_symmetry.space_group_name_H-M   'P 1'
#
loop_
_entity.id
_entity.type
_entity.pdbx_description
1 polymer ?
#
loop_
_entity_poly.entity_id
_entity_poly.type
_entity_poly.pdbx_seq_one_letter_code
_entity_poly.pdbx_strand_id
1 'polypeptide(L)'
;MFDLFEYRRKAVNLLNPKDLFLLWEDVCRCYDRGEIGKQELDEMRALIWPTLASLTALRKLIDNIEIVGTRSNISDQAAWR
;
A
#
# COMPACT_ATOMS: atom_id res chain seq x y z
N MET A 1 -14.02 17.26 -15.68
CA MET A 1 -14.56 16.06 -16.34
C MET A 1 -13.72 14.89 -15.87
N PHE A 2 -14.31 14.00 -15.09
CA PHE A 2 -13.65 12.85 -14.51
C PHE A 2 -13.42 11.77 -15.58
N ASP A 3 -12.19 11.28 -15.72
CA ASP A 3 -11.83 10.24 -16.68
C ASP A 3 -11.37 8.98 -15.94
N LEU A 4 -12.30 8.04 -15.79
CA LEU A 4 -12.08 6.78 -15.09
C LEU A 4 -10.92 5.96 -15.68
N PHE A 5 -10.71 5.99 -17.00
CA PHE A 5 -9.67 5.20 -17.65
C PHE A 5 -8.26 5.70 -17.29
N GLU A 6 -8.05 7.01 -17.29
CA GLU A 6 -6.78 7.62 -16.88
C GLU A 6 -6.48 7.35 -15.41
N TYR A 7 -7.50 7.41 -14.54
CA TYR A 7 -7.34 7.12 -13.11
C TYR A 7 -7.03 5.65 -12.83
N ARG A 8 -7.66 4.71 -13.55
CA ARG A 8 -7.33 3.28 -13.50
C ARG A 8 -5.87 3.03 -13.91
N ARG A 9 -5.43 3.62 -15.01
CA ARG A 9 -4.05 3.48 -15.50
C ARG A 9 -3.04 4.03 -14.50
N LYS A 10 -3.34 5.15 -13.86
CA LYS A 10 -2.49 5.71 -12.78
C LYS A 10 -2.44 4.78 -11.57
N ALA A 11 -3.58 4.29 -11.08
CA ALA A 11 -3.64 3.39 -9.93
C ALA A 11 -2.80 2.11 -10.11
N VAL A 12 -2.79 1.54 -11.32
CA VAL A 12 -2.00 0.32 -11.64
C VAL A 12 -0.50 0.59 -11.72
N ASN A 13 -0.07 1.80 -12.11
CA ASN A 13 1.34 2.16 -12.25
C ASN A 13 1.95 2.79 -10.99
N LEU A 14 1.14 3.18 -10.00
CA LEU A 14 1.62 3.79 -8.76
C LEU A 14 2.11 2.72 -7.78
N LEU A 15 3.43 2.60 -7.66
CA LEU A 15 4.10 1.70 -6.70
C LEU A 15 4.22 2.30 -5.29
N ASN A 16 3.98 3.60 -5.13
CA ASN A 16 4.19 4.32 -3.88
C ASN A 16 2.86 4.45 -3.10
N PRO A 17 2.78 3.94 -1.85
CA PRO A 17 1.57 4.03 -1.03
C PRO A 17 1.06 5.47 -0.84
N LYS A 18 1.97 6.44 -0.78
CA LYS A 18 1.62 7.86 -0.59
C LYS A 18 0.86 8.41 -1.79
N ASP A 19 1.28 8.05 -3.00
CA ASP A 19 0.65 8.53 -4.22
C ASP A 19 -0.71 7.85 -4.46
N LEU A 20 -0.85 6.57 -4.07
CA LEU A 20 -2.14 5.88 -4.04
C LEU A 20 -3.12 6.49 -3.03
N PHE A 21 -2.63 6.94 -1.88
CA PHE A 21 -3.46 7.63 -0.89
C PHE A 21 -3.94 8.98 -1.42
N LEU A 22 -3.05 9.77 -2.04
CA LEU A 22 -3.43 11.04 -2.66
C LEU A 22 -4.46 10.84 -3.79
N LEU A 23 -4.30 9.78 -4.58
CA LEU A 23 -5.28 9.41 -5.61
C LEU A 23 -6.64 9.08 -5.00
N TRP A 24 -6.66 8.34 -3.88
CA TRP A 24 -7.90 8.01 -3.18
C TRP A 24 -8.59 9.25 -2.59
N GLU A 25 -7.84 10.17 -1.98
CA GLU A 25 -8.39 11.45 -1.50
C GLU A 25 -9.02 12.28 -2.62
N ASP A 26 -8.45 12.25 -3.83
CA ASP A 26 -9.01 12.98 -4.96
C ASP A 26 -10.32 12.33 -5.46
N VAL A 27 -10.37 11.00 -5.51
CA VAL A 27 -11.60 10.25 -5.82
C VAL A 27 -12.71 10.53 -4.80
N CYS A 28 -12.40 10.53 -3.50
CA CYS A 28 -13.37 10.90 -2.46
C CYS A 28 -13.89 12.33 -2.65
N ARG A 29 -13.01 13.29 -2.95
CA ARG A 29 -13.42 14.67 -3.22
C ARG A 29 -14.32 14.79 -4.46
N CYS A 30 -14.06 14.02 -5.51
CA CYS A 30 -14.94 13.96 -6.68
C CYS A 30 -16.33 13.40 -6.31
N TYR A 31 -16.39 12.38 -5.45
CA TYR A 31 -17.66 11.83 -4.97
C TYR A 31 -18.45 12.82 -4.12
N ASP A 32 -17.78 13.51 -3.19
CA ASP A 32 -18.41 14.53 -2.34
C ASP A 32 -18.95 15.71 -3.15
N ARG A 33 -18.33 16.01 -4.29
CA ARG A 33 -18.79 17.02 -5.25
C ARG A 33 -19.90 16.52 -6.19
N GLY A 34 -20.25 15.24 -6.13
CA GLY A 34 -21.22 14.61 -7.03
C GLY A 34 -20.72 14.47 -8.47
N GLU A 35 -19.41 14.57 -8.70
CA GLU A 35 -18.80 14.40 -10.02
C GLU A 35 -18.73 12.93 -10.44
N ILE A 36 -18.78 12.01 -9.47
CA ILE A 36 -18.84 10.57 -9.66
C ILE A 36 -19.91 9.96 -8.77
N GLY A 37 -20.55 8.89 -9.25
CA GLY A 37 -21.54 8.12 -8.53
C GLY A 37 -20.92 7.05 -7.63
N LYS A 38 -21.80 6.40 -6.85
CA LYS A 38 -21.40 5.34 -5.90
C LYS A 38 -20.72 4.16 -6.61
N GLN A 39 -21.17 3.82 -7.82
CA GLN A 39 -20.60 2.73 -8.60
C GLN A 39 -19.14 3.02 -8.98
N GLU A 40 -18.84 4.22 -9.47
CA GLU A 40 -17.48 4.63 -9.85
C GLU A 40 -16.55 4.70 -8.63
N LEU A 41 -17.08 5.15 -7.48
CA LEU A 41 -16.36 5.12 -6.21
C LEU A 41 -15.99 3.69 -5.79
N ASP A 42 -16.94 2.75 -5.85
CA ASP A 42 -16.73 1.35 -5.50
C ASP A 42 -15.72 0.67 -6.44
N GLU A 43 -15.73 1.00 -7.74
CA GLU A 43 -14.74 0.52 -8.70
C GLU A 43 -13.32 1.03 -8.39
N MET A 44 -13.18 2.32 -8.09
CA MET A 44 -11.89 2.90 -7.71
C MET A 44 -11.37 2.33 -6.39
N ARG A 45 -12.28 2.07 -5.44
CA ARG A 45 -11.95 1.40 -4.17
C ARG A 45 -11.38 0.01 -4.42
N ALA A 46 -12.05 -0.79 -5.26
CA ALA A 46 -11.63 -2.15 -5.59
C ALA A 46 -10.25 -2.22 -6.26
N LEU A 47 -9.81 -1.13 -6.91
CA LEU A 47 -8.50 -1.04 -7.55
C LEU A 47 -7.39 -0.58 -6.60
N ILE A 48 -7.70 0.37 -5.70
CA ILE A 48 -6.70 0.97 -4.81
C ILE A 48 -6.44 0.09 -3.58
N TRP A 49 -7.48 -0.52 -3.01
CA TRP A 49 -7.36 -1.29 -1.75
C TRP A 49 -6.42 -2.51 -1.84
N PRO A 50 -6.48 -3.36 -2.89
CA PRO A 50 -5.61 -4.52 -3.00
C PRO A 50 -4.13 -4.14 -3.03
N THR A 51 -3.80 -3.03 -3.70
CA THR A 51 -2.42 -2.52 -3.80
C THR A 51 -1.94 -2.00 -2.44
N LEU A 52 -2.75 -1.24 -1.71
CA LEU A 52 -2.42 -0.79 -0.35
C LEU A 52 -2.27 -1.95 0.65
N ALA A 53 -3.14 -2.97 0.56
CA ALA A 53 -3.06 -4.16 1.40
C ALA A 53 -1.78 -4.97 1.12
N SER A 54 -1.44 -5.14 -0.16
CA SER A 54 -0.22 -5.83 -0.59
C SER A 54 1.03 -5.09 -0.13
N LEU A 55 1.06 -3.76 -0.26
CA LEU A 55 2.18 -2.92 0.21
C LEU A 55 2.32 -2.96 1.74
N THR A 56 1.21 -2.98 2.47
CA THR A 56 1.22 -3.12 3.94
C THR A 56 1.73 -4.50 4.36
N ALA A 57 1.32 -5.57 3.65
CA ALA A 57 1.79 -6.93 3.90
C ALA A 57 3.30 -7.06 3.61
N LEU A 58 3.78 -6.50 2.50
CA LEU A 58 5.20 -6.47 2.16
C LEU A 58 6.04 -5.71 3.18
N ARG A 59 5.55 -4.55 3.66
CA ARG A 59 6.23 -3.80 4.73
C ARG A 59 6.33 -4.58 6.02
N LYS A 60 5.25 -5.25 6.44
CA LYS A 60 5.29 -6.16 7.61
C LYS A 60 6.27 -7.31 7.42
N LEU A 61 6.40 -7.86 6.21
CA LEU A 61 7.38 -8.90 5.91
C LEU A 61 8.82 -8.37 6.03
N ILE A 62 9.10 -7.18 5.50
CA ILE A 62 10.42 -6.54 5.63
C ILE A 62 10.75 -6.26 7.10
N ASP A 63 9.83 -5.63 7.84
CA ASP A 63 10.01 -5.34 9.26
C ASP A 63 10.25 -6.62 10.09
N ASN A 64 9.59 -7.73 9.74
CA ASN A 64 9.81 -9.03 10.39
C ASN A 64 11.16 -9.68 10.01
N ILE A 65 11.68 -9.44 8.81
CA ILE A 65 12.98 -9.94 8.37
C ILE A 65 14.11 -9.23 9.12
N GLU A 66 13.97 -7.93 9.40
CA GLU A 66 14.97 -7.16 10.17
C GLU A 66 15.13 -7.66 11.62
N ILE A 67 14.08 -8.23 12.21
CA ILE A 67 14.11 -8.80 13.58
C ILE A 67 14.91 -10.12 13.63
N VAL A 68 15.00 -10.87 12.52
CA VAL A 68 15.74 -12.15 12.47
C VAL A 68 17.24 -11.92 12.21
N GLY A 69 17.62 -10.78 11.61
CA GLY A 69 19.01 -10.45 11.29
C GLY A 69 19.90 -10.08 12.48
N THR A 70 19.34 -9.80 13.66
CA THR A 70 20.13 -9.32 14.83
C THR A 70 20.32 -10.35 15.95
N ARG A 71 19.87 -11.60 15.77
CA ARG A 71 19.90 -12.62 16.84
C ARG A 71 20.96 -13.71 16.71
N SER A 72 21.92 -13.53 15.80
CA SER A 72 23.13 -14.36 15.74
C SER A 72 24.35 -13.53 16.08
N ASN A 73 24.58 -13.26 17.38
CA ASN A 73 25.95 -13.25 17.89
C ASN A 73 25.99 -13.29 19.41
N ILE A 74 26.98 -14.05 19.89
CA ILE A 74 27.43 -14.26 21.28
C ILE A 74 26.69 -15.38 22.03
N SER A 75 27.05 -16.61 21.69
CA SER A 75 27.27 -17.68 22.69
C SER A 75 28.45 -18.54 22.23
N ASP A 76 29.62 -17.89 22.11
CA ASP A 76 30.92 -18.55 21.96
C ASP A 76 31.84 -17.99 23.04
N GLN A 77 31.76 -18.55 24.25
CA GLN A 77 32.86 -18.70 25.20
C GLN A 77 32.36 -19.29 26.52
N ALA A 78 32.74 -20.54 26.78
CA ALA A 78 33.29 -21.03 28.05
C ALA A 78 32.95 -22.52 28.25
N ALA A 79 33.79 -23.43 27.74
CA ALA A 79 33.87 -24.79 28.26
C ALA A 79 35.17 -25.51 27.82
N TRP A 80 36.33 -25.00 28.25
CA TRP A 80 37.54 -25.83 28.34
C TRP A 80 38.34 -25.40 29.59
N ARG A 81 38.02 -26.04 30.71
CA ARG A 81 38.92 -26.25 31.86
C ARG A 81 38.79 -27.69 32.30
#